data_AF-A0A318ADV5-F1
#
_entry.id   AF-A0A318ADV5-F1
#
_cell.length_a   1.000
_cell.length_b   1.000
_cell.length_c   1.000
_cell.angle_alpha   90.00
_cell.angle_beta   90.00
_cell.angle_gamma   90.00
#
_symmetry.space_group_name_H-M   'P 1'
#
loop_
_entity.id
_entity.type
_entity.pdbx_description
1 polymer ?
#
loop_
_entity_poly.entity_id
_entity_poly.type
_entity_poly.pdbx_seq_one_letter_code
_entity_poly.pdbx_strand_id
1 'polypeptide(L)'
;MVAFHEMMQEQHQVFDQNTGWFSVYSSGVTASRSVTDDDRPRHGVLGPDMEPLAMATHRRGPQVGCELDEKGFLVTAPLKFFHSSLLNHAPKRVWDWYSSPGALTRLTPQWLTTVVEPPTNGLQPGSRTHLVHGAPWVDAVVSMVPGLQHLTPVGTSWVAEHTTLEPGVSFTDEMVSGPLASWEHIHRFVPSGTEETLVCDEITYEFPGDLREVLRLREEFEEQLERVFRHRSRVVAGDLNFHTDLALSTPLTIVIAGASGLVGTQLVALLTAAGHRVIRLQRRRGESRRLDEDRFSWDPARHQLDSEVLEDADAVINLAGASIVGVMTEKHRNAIFASRVQTNSTLVAAMKRTTRAPASFITASASGFYGHDASPLSLVAEPITEDHPSGDDFLAAVCRQVEGIAREAEDLGIRTVAMRTGLVLSARGGLLATQLPLYFAGAGGPLGPGTMWMPWIGLDDLIQLYVWAVTHDSITGPLNAVAPAPVQQREFAEVLGEVITRPTRLPTPGWAPALVLGRQGNRELAMASARLSAEKALASGYRFRAETIDEAIRQIFGR
;
A
#
# COMPACT_ATOMS: atom_id res chain seq x y z
N MET A 1 18.59 -9.92 -20.01
CA MET A 1 17.47 -10.31 -20.89
C MET A 1 17.30 -11.81 -20.94
N VAL A 2 18.33 -12.61 -21.27
CA VAL A 2 18.25 -14.10 -21.23
C VAL A 2 18.01 -14.62 -19.81
N ALA A 3 18.77 -14.18 -18.81
CA ALA A 3 18.52 -14.55 -17.40
C ALA A 3 17.16 -14.06 -16.84
N PHE A 4 16.62 -12.95 -17.38
CA PHE A 4 15.28 -12.46 -17.02
C PHE A 4 14.19 -13.31 -17.71
N HIS A 5 14.44 -13.76 -18.93
CA HIS A 5 13.57 -14.67 -19.66
C HIS A 5 13.55 -16.07 -19.03
N GLU A 6 14.71 -16.59 -18.61
CA GLU A 6 14.82 -17.86 -17.88
C GLU A 6 14.18 -17.78 -16.49
N MET A 7 14.41 -16.70 -15.73
CA MET A 7 13.71 -16.46 -14.46
C MET A 7 12.19 -16.35 -14.65
N MET A 8 11.74 -15.64 -15.70
CA MET A 8 10.31 -15.54 -16.00
C MET A 8 9.72 -16.89 -16.42
N GLN A 9 10.47 -17.76 -17.12
CA GLN A 9 10.01 -19.11 -17.46
C GLN A 9 10.01 -20.06 -16.26
N GLU A 10 11.00 -19.99 -15.36
CA GLU A 10 11.01 -20.75 -14.11
C GLU A 10 9.88 -20.29 -13.19
N GLN A 11 9.64 -18.98 -13.06
CA GLN A 11 8.50 -18.47 -12.29
C GLN A 11 7.17 -18.87 -12.95
N HIS A 12 7.04 -18.76 -14.28
CA HIS A 12 5.84 -19.25 -14.98
C HIS A 12 5.60 -20.75 -14.75
N GLN A 13 6.64 -21.60 -14.83
CA GLN A 13 6.52 -23.04 -14.56
C GLN A 13 6.22 -23.34 -13.09
N VAL A 14 6.74 -22.56 -12.15
CA VAL A 14 6.39 -22.67 -10.73
C VAL A 14 4.92 -22.30 -10.50
N PHE A 15 4.38 -21.30 -11.21
CA PHE A 15 2.97 -20.90 -11.13
C PHE A 15 2.01 -21.84 -11.90
N ASP A 16 2.46 -22.52 -12.95
CA ASP A 16 1.64 -23.44 -13.78
C ASP A 16 1.46 -24.84 -13.16
N GLN A 17 2.26 -25.18 -12.15
CA GLN A 17 2.05 -26.38 -11.34
C GLN A 17 1.26 -25.99 -10.09
N ASN A 18 0.28 -26.83 -9.68
CA ASN A 18 -0.72 -26.64 -8.61
C ASN A 18 -0.23 -26.14 -7.22
N THR A 19 1.03 -25.73 -7.05
CA THR A 19 1.68 -25.38 -5.79
C THR A 19 2.54 -24.10 -5.82
N GLY A 20 2.60 -23.35 -6.93
CA GLY A 20 3.39 -22.10 -7.04
C GLY A 20 2.92 -20.91 -6.19
N TRP A 21 1.71 -21.00 -5.64
CA TRP A 21 0.99 -19.95 -4.93
C TRP A 21 1.75 -19.32 -3.75
N PHE A 22 2.61 -20.09 -3.07
CA PHE A 22 3.27 -19.69 -1.82
C PHE A 22 4.78 -19.40 -1.94
N SER A 23 5.41 -19.88 -3.01
CA SER A 23 6.86 -20.03 -3.12
C SER A 23 7.65 -18.71 -3.21
N VAL A 24 7.03 -17.62 -3.67
CA VAL A 24 7.75 -16.33 -3.89
C VAL A 24 8.33 -15.77 -2.58
N TYR A 25 7.77 -16.11 -1.41
CA TYR A 25 8.20 -15.56 -0.12
C TYR A 25 8.64 -16.60 0.93
N SER A 26 8.59 -17.90 0.64
CA SER A 26 8.76 -18.97 1.65
C SER A 26 10.11 -19.70 1.66
N SER A 27 11.07 -19.35 0.80
CA SER A 27 12.39 -20.01 0.82
C SER A 27 13.36 -19.36 1.82
N GLY A 28 13.42 -19.90 3.05
CA GLY A 28 14.42 -19.46 4.03
C GLY A 28 14.38 -20.02 5.46
N VAL A 29 14.12 -21.32 5.69
CA VAL A 29 14.45 -21.95 6.99
C VAL A 29 15.10 -23.32 6.78
N THR A 30 16.43 -23.35 6.69
CA THR A 30 17.22 -24.55 7.01
C THR A 30 17.97 -24.29 8.30
N ALA A 31 17.34 -24.62 9.43
CA ALA A 31 17.97 -24.59 10.73
C ALA A 31 18.87 -25.83 10.91
N SER A 32 20.18 -25.67 10.76
CA SER A 32 21.16 -26.66 11.23
C SER A 32 21.33 -26.52 12.75
N ARG A 33 20.68 -27.39 13.53
CA ARG A 33 20.98 -27.57 14.96
C ARG A 33 22.04 -28.66 15.13
N SER A 34 23.26 -28.27 15.48
CA SER A 34 24.24 -29.18 16.10
C SER A 34 24.04 -29.16 17.61
N VAL A 35 23.61 -30.31 18.15
CA VAL A 35 23.53 -30.60 19.58
C VAL A 35 24.91 -31.01 20.06
N THR A 36 25.41 -30.39 21.12
CA THR A 36 26.34 -31.04 22.05
C THR A 36 25.86 -30.78 23.47
N ASP A 37 25.60 -31.91 24.11
CA ASP A 37 25.19 -32.17 25.49
C ASP A 37 26.41 -32.02 26.42
N ASP A 38 26.26 -31.40 27.59
CA ASP A 38 27.03 -31.77 28.78
C ASP A 38 26.38 -31.22 30.08
N ASP A 39 26.70 -31.91 31.16
CA ASP A 39 25.81 -32.37 32.19
C ASP A 39 26.01 -31.61 33.53
N ARG A 40 24.90 -31.43 34.26
CA ARG A 40 24.78 -31.58 35.73
C ARG A 40 25.16 -30.45 36.76
N PRO A 41 24.73 -30.54 38.05
CA PRO A 41 23.65 -29.70 38.61
C PRO A 41 23.98 -29.06 40.00
N ARG A 42 23.12 -28.20 40.59
CA ARG A 42 23.06 -28.01 42.08
C ARG A 42 21.66 -27.66 42.62
N HIS A 43 21.39 -28.29 43.77
CA HIS A 43 20.22 -28.28 44.66
C HIS A 43 19.82 -26.92 45.27
N GLY A 44 18.55 -26.80 45.76
CA GLY A 44 18.26 -25.93 46.90
C GLY A 44 16.80 -25.57 47.24
N VAL A 45 16.05 -26.51 47.84
CA VAL A 45 15.09 -26.37 48.97
C VAL A 45 13.77 -25.55 48.86
N LEU A 46 12.71 -26.20 49.34
CA LEU A 46 11.28 -25.87 49.43
C LEU A 46 10.89 -24.94 50.60
N GLY A 47 9.78 -24.23 50.46
CA GLY A 47 8.92 -23.71 51.55
C GLY A 47 7.61 -23.11 50.99
N PRO A 48 6.44 -23.27 51.66
CA PRO A 48 5.18 -23.53 50.97
C PRO A 48 4.13 -22.39 51.02
N ASP A 49 3.05 -22.64 50.27
CA ASP A 49 1.69 -22.09 50.33
C ASP A 49 1.43 -20.69 49.76
N MET A 50 0.76 -20.68 48.60
CA MET A 50 -0.48 -19.93 48.29
C MET A 50 -0.93 -20.36 46.87
N GLU A 51 -1.98 -21.19 46.77
CA GLU A 51 -2.66 -21.47 45.50
C GLU A 51 -3.31 -20.20 44.92
N PRO A 52 -3.28 -20.06 43.58
CA PRO A 52 -4.48 -19.64 42.89
C PRO A 52 -4.82 -20.54 41.70
N LEU A 53 -6.13 -20.70 41.49
CA LEU A 53 -6.81 -21.43 40.41
C LEU A 53 -6.04 -21.45 39.08
N ALA A 54 -5.59 -22.64 38.68
CA ALA A 54 -5.20 -22.92 37.32
C ALA A 54 -6.47 -23.13 36.45
N MET A 55 -6.81 -22.15 35.62
CA MET A 55 -7.60 -22.44 34.41
C MET A 55 -6.70 -23.23 33.46
N ALA A 56 -7.00 -24.53 33.36
CA ALA A 56 -6.32 -25.43 32.44
C ALA A 56 -6.51 -24.96 30.99
N THR A 57 -5.44 -24.44 30.38
CA THR A 57 -5.33 -24.34 28.92
C THR A 57 -5.16 -25.75 28.35
N HIS A 58 -6.28 -26.45 28.14
CA HIS A 58 -6.28 -27.64 27.30
C HIS A 58 -6.07 -27.21 25.85
N ARG A 59 -4.83 -27.28 25.37
CA ARG A 59 -4.57 -27.47 23.93
C ARG A 59 -5.05 -28.86 23.56
N ARG A 60 -6.31 -28.98 23.13
CA ARG A 60 -6.73 -30.12 22.29
C ARG A 60 -6.34 -29.76 20.86
N GLY A 61 -5.42 -30.52 20.27
CA GLY A 61 -5.19 -30.49 18.83
C GLY A 61 -6.47 -30.87 18.07
N PRO A 62 -6.66 -30.42 16.82
CA PRO A 62 -7.85 -30.73 16.04
C PRO A 62 -7.94 -32.24 15.78
N GLN A 63 -9.11 -32.83 16.05
CA GLN A 63 -9.44 -34.20 15.65
C GLN A 63 -9.73 -34.22 14.15
N VAL A 64 -8.93 -34.97 13.38
CA VAL A 64 -9.17 -35.24 11.97
C VAL A 64 -10.16 -36.42 11.89
N GLY A 65 -11.37 -36.17 11.39
CA GLY A 65 -12.25 -37.24 10.92
C GLY A 65 -11.92 -37.53 9.46
N CYS A 66 -11.48 -38.75 9.15
CA CYS A 66 -11.34 -39.21 7.77
C CYS A 66 -12.52 -40.12 7.44
N GLU A 67 -13.33 -39.77 6.45
CA GLU A 67 -14.32 -40.67 5.85
C GLU A 67 -13.85 -41.05 4.43
N LEU A 68 -14.10 -42.30 4.04
CA LEU A 68 -13.80 -42.82 2.71
C LEU A 68 -15.03 -42.66 1.82
N ASP A 69 -14.85 -42.18 0.59
CA ASP A 69 -15.93 -42.22 -0.40
C ASP A 69 -16.10 -43.64 -1.01
N GLU A 70 -17.22 -43.89 -1.70
CA GLU A 70 -17.54 -45.18 -2.34
C GLU A 70 -16.51 -45.62 -3.42
N LYS A 71 -15.54 -44.75 -3.76
CA LYS A 71 -14.48 -44.99 -4.75
C LYS A 71 -13.08 -45.10 -4.14
N GLY A 72 -12.95 -45.06 -2.81
CA GLY A 72 -11.68 -45.24 -2.11
C GLY A 72 -10.76 -44.01 -2.09
N PHE A 73 -11.29 -42.82 -2.40
CA PHE A 73 -10.57 -41.57 -2.16
C PHE A 73 -10.81 -41.09 -0.72
N LEU A 74 -9.74 -40.67 -0.05
CA LEU A 74 -9.82 -40.01 1.25
C LEU A 74 -10.44 -38.63 1.04
N VAL A 75 -11.65 -38.41 1.55
CA VAL A 75 -12.21 -37.06 1.68
C VAL A 75 -11.46 -36.40 2.84
N THR A 76 -10.59 -35.44 2.54
CA THR A 76 -9.99 -34.63 3.61
C THR A 76 -11.08 -33.73 4.15
N ALA A 77 -11.49 -33.92 5.40
CA ALA A 77 -12.46 -33.05 6.05
C ALA A 77 -12.05 -31.56 5.94
N PRO A 78 -13.02 -30.64 5.89
CA PRO A 78 -12.74 -29.21 5.79
C PRO A 78 -11.77 -28.76 6.89
N LEU A 79 -10.70 -28.08 6.49
CA LEU A 79 -9.75 -27.48 7.40
C LEU A 79 -10.31 -26.18 7.96
N LYS A 80 -9.90 -25.83 9.18
CA LYS A 80 -10.33 -24.60 9.85
C LYS A 80 -9.14 -23.77 10.30
N PHE A 81 -9.20 -22.47 9.99
CA PHE A 81 -8.28 -21.45 10.49
C PHE A 81 -9.08 -20.40 11.27
N PHE A 82 -8.49 -19.90 12.35
CA PHE A 82 -9.11 -18.89 13.22
C PHE A 82 -8.12 -17.76 13.49
N HIS A 83 -8.58 -16.53 13.32
CA HIS A 83 -7.88 -15.33 13.77
C HIS A 83 -8.80 -14.44 14.58
N SER A 84 -8.26 -13.71 15.55
CA SER A 84 -9.03 -12.70 16.27
C SER A 84 -8.17 -11.50 16.57
N SER A 85 -8.79 -10.33 16.55
CA SER A 85 -8.12 -9.09 16.94
C SER A 85 -9.06 -8.18 17.73
N LEU A 86 -8.57 -7.67 18.85
CA LEU A 86 -9.26 -6.68 19.65
C LEU A 86 -8.98 -5.29 19.08
N LEU A 87 -10.04 -4.55 18.75
CA LEU A 87 -9.99 -3.16 18.30
C LEU A 87 -10.57 -2.26 19.39
N ASN A 88 -9.82 -1.26 19.81
CA ASN A 88 -10.21 -0.29 20.84
C ASN A 88 -11.14 0.80 20.28
N HIS A 89 -12.21 0.37 19.59
CA HIS A 89 -13.25 1.22 19.01
C HIS A 89 -14.62 0.58 19.19
N ALA A 90 -15.65 1.42 19.35
CA ALA A 90 -17.04 0.97 19.45
C ALA A 90 -17.48 0.07 18.26
N PRO A 91 -18.32 -0.96 18.50
CA PRO A 91 -18.77 -1.89 17.45
C PRO A 91 -19.33 -1.23 16.21
N LYS A 92 -20.13 -0.17 16.38
CA LYS A 92 -20.69 0.57 15.24
C LYS A 92 -19.59 1.15 14.35
N ARG A 93 -18.56 1.74 14.95
CA ARG A 93 -17.46 2.39 14.22
C ARG A 93 -16.63 1.37 13.46
N VAL A 94 -16.35 0.22 14.07
CA VAL A 94 -15.67 -0.91 13.41
C VAL A 94 -16.53 -1.42 12.24
N TRP A 95 -17.82 -1.64 12.46
CA TRP A 95 -18.73 -2.07 11.41
C TRP A 95 -18.83 -1.08 10.24
N ASP A 96 -19.00 0.21 10.52
CA ASP A 96 -19.08 1.26 9.50
C ASP A 96 -17.79 1.27 8.64
N TRP A 97 -16.62 1.05 9.25
CA TRP A 97 -15.36 0.94 8.53
C TRP A 97 -15.32 -0.29 7.60
N TYR A 98 -15.69 -1.48 8.11
CA TYR A 98 -15.69 -2.73 7.34
C TYR A 98 -16.71 -2.73 6.20
N SER A 99 -17.85 -2.06 6.39
CA SER A 99 -18.90 -1.93 5.39
C SER A 99 -18.67 -0.80 4.39
N SER A 100 -17.60 -0.01 4.55
CA SER A 100 -17.27 1.08 3.64
C SER A 100 -16.80 0.58 2.26
N PRO A 101 -17.01 1.34 1.17
CA PRO A 101 -16.53 0.95 -0.17
C PRO A 101 -15.00 0.78 -0.26
N GLY A 102 -14.25 1.46 0.62
CA GLY A 102 -12.79 1.41 0.67
C GLY A 102 -12.21 0.22 1.43
N ALA A 103 -13.00 -0.46 2.27
CA ALA A 103 -12.50 -1.44 3.25
C ALA A 103 -11.65 -2.54 2.61
N LEU A 104 -12.16 -3.22 1.58
CA LEU A 104 -11.42 -4.26 0.89
C LEU A 104 -10.09 -3.74 0.32
N THR A 105 -10.10 -2.56 -0.30
CA THR A 105 -8.91 -1.94 -0.89
C THR A 105 -7.81 -1.67 0.15
N ARG A 106 -8.20 -1.27 1.37
CA ARG A 106 -7.29 -1.06 2.50
C ARG A 106 -6.79 -2.39 3.07
N LEU A 107 -7.68 -3.36 3.25
CA LEU A 107 -7.38 -4.69 3.81
C LEU A 107 -6.51 -5.55 2.90
N THR A 108 -6.55 -5.32 1.59
CA THR A 108 -5.87 -6.18 0.63
C THR A 108 -4.34 -6.05 0.76
N PRO A 109 -3.61 -7.14 1.09
CA PRO A 109 -2.16 -7.14 1.21
C PRO A 109 -1.42 -6.71 -0.05
N GLN A 110 -0.51 -5.74 0.08
CA GLN A 110 0.23 -5.17 -1.06
C GLN A 110 1.21 -6.15 -1.74
N TRP A 111 1.68 -7.17 -1.02
CA TRP A 111 2.65 -8.13 -1.51
C TRP A 111 2.04 -9.38 -2.17
N LEU A 112 0.73 -9.58 -1.99
CA LEU A 112 0.07 -10.85 -2.29
C LEU A 112 -1.15 -10.75 -3.22
N THR A 113 -1.87 -9.61 -3.20
CA THR A 113 -3.18 -9.57 -3.86
C THR A 113 -3.42 -8.25 -4.58
N THR A 114 -3.97 -8.35 -5.79
CA THR A 114 -4.49 -7.24 -6.59
C THR A 114 -6.01 -7.33 -6.64
N VAL A 115 -6.70 -6.21 -6.35
CA VAL A 115 -8.16 -6.10 -6.55
C VAL A 115 -8.40 -5.71 -8.00
N VAL A 116 -9.06 -6.59 -8.76
CA VAL A 116 -9.39 -6.35 -10.17
C VAL A 116 -10.74 -5.65 -10.27
N GLU A 117 -11.74 -6.21 -9.59
CA GLU A 117 -13.07 -5.63 -9.48
C GLU A 117 -13.46 -5.57 -8.00
N PRO A 118 -13.78 -4.38 -7.45
CA PRO A 118 -14.27 -4.25 -6.08
C PRO A 118 -15.67 -4.87 -5.94
N PRO A 119 -16.20 -5.02 -4.71
CA PRO A 119 -17.52 -5.59 -4.48
C PRO A 119 -18.61 -4.87 -5.29
N THR A 120 -19.40 -5.61 -6.05
CA THR A 120 -20.44 -5.04 -6.93
C THR A 120 -21.56 -4.31 -6.17
N ASN A 121 -21.84 -4.71 -4.93
CA ASN A 121 -22.88 -4.12 -4.10
C ASN A 121 -22.53 -4.14 -2.59
N GLY A 122 -21.32 -3.71 -2.25
CA GLY A 122 -20.84 -3.70 -0.86
C GLY A 122 -20.86 -5.10 -0.23
N LEU A 123 -21.34 -5.21 1.01
CA LEU A 123 -21.46 -6.48 1.75
C LEU A 123 -22.79 -7.23 1.48
N GLN A 124 -23.63 -6.76 0.55
CA GLN A 124 -24.93 -7.39 0.31
C GLN A 124 -24.76 -8.80 -0.25
N PRO A 125 -25.59 -9.79 0.15
CA PRO A 125 -25.56 -11.12 -0.44
C PRO A 125 -25.68 -11.08 -1.97
N GLY A 126 -24.85 -11.86 -2.66
CA GLY A 126 -24.70 -11.84 -4.11
C GLY A 126 -23.71 -10.80 -4.65
N SER A 127 -23.15 -9.94 -3.79
CA SER A 127 -22.09 -9.00 -4.14
C SER A 127 -20.80 -9.76 -4.43
N ARG A 128 -20.25 -9.58 -5.63
CA ARG A 128 -19.06 -10.30 -6.11
C ARG A 128 -17.84 -9.41 -6.15
N THR A 129 -16.69 -10.02 -5.89
CA THR A 129 -15.37 -9.39 -5.95
C THR A 129 -14.45 -10.25 -6.79
N HIS A 130 -13.67 -9.63 -7.68
CA HIS A 130 -12.63 -10.32 -8.45
C HIS A 130 -11.25 -9.90 -7.95
N LEU A 131 -10.49 -10.87 -7.46
CA LEU A 131 -9.13 -10.73 -6.96
C LEU A 131 -8.17 -11.54 -7.82
N VAL A 132 -6.91 -11.10 -7.84
CA VAL A 132 -5.80 -11.90 -8.35
C VAL A 132 -4.75 -12.03 -7.27
N HIS A 133 -4.51 -13.26 -6.82
CA HIS A 133 -3.45 -13.62 -5.88
C HIS A 133 -2.16 -13.90 -6.65
N GLY A 134 -1.09 -13.24 -6.26
CA GLY A 134 0.20 -13.31 -6.91
C GLY A 134 1.19 -12.35 -6.27
N ALA A 135 2.17 -11.91 -7.02
CA ALA A 135 3.12 -10.91 -6.56
C ALA A 135 2.86 -9.60 -7.31
N PRO A 136 2.11 -8.62 -6.75
CA PRO A 136 1.74 -7.39 -7.47
C PRO A 136 2.94 -6.57 -8.00
N TRP A 137 4.13 -6.75 -7.43
CA TRP A 137 5.34 -6.15 -7.97
C TRP A 137 5.72 -6.70 -9.35
N VAL A 138 5.33 -7.93 -9.68
CA VAL A 138 5.50 -8.52 -11.01
C VAL A 138 4.66 -7.74 -12.02
N ASP A 139 3.42 -7.40 -11.68
CA ASP A 139 2.55 -6.58 -12.54
C ASP A 139 3.19 -5.22 -12.84
N ALA A 140 3.81 -4.61 -11.83
CA ALA A 140 4.51 -3.35 -11.99
C ALA A 140 5.66 -3.45 -13.00
N VAL A 141 6.40 -4.57 -13.02
CA VAL A 141 7.53 -4.80 -13.94
C VAL A 141 7.03 -5.17 -15.34
N VAL A 142 6.06 -6.08 -15.46
CA VAL A 142 5.48 -6.48 -16.75
C VAL A 142 4.86 -5.29 -17.47
N SER A 143 4.19 -4.40 -16.72
CA SER A 143 3.57 -3.18 -17.26
C SER A 143 4.56 -2.19 -17.89
N MET A 144 5.86 -2.27 -17.54
CA MET A 144 6.90 -1.41 -18.12
C MET A 144 7.33 -1.88 -19.51
N VAL A 145 7.04 -3.12 -19.89
CA VAL A 145 7.41 -3.67 -21.20
C VAL A 145 6.32 -3.33 -22.22
N PRO A 146 6.60 -2.54 -23.26
CA PRO A 146 5.62 -2.20 -24.27
C PRO A 146 5.03 -3.44 -24.94
N GLY A 147 3.70 -3.53 -24.96
CA GLY A 147 2.97 -4.64 -25.57
C GLY A 147 2.62 -5.76 -24.62
N LEU A 148 3.17 -5.81 -23.39
CA LEU A 148 2.86 -6.86 -22.41
C LEU A 148 1.86 -6.44 -21.33
N GLN A 149 1.31 -5.23 -21.38
CA GLN A 149 0.36 -4.73 -20.37
C GLN A 149 -0.93 -5.57 -20.28
N HIS A 150 -1.29 -6.27 -21.35
CA HIS A 150 -2.47 -7.13 -21.39
C HIS A 150 -2.32 -8.43 -20.58
N LEU A 151 -1.10 -8.74 -20.11
CA LEU A 151 -0.82 -9.92 -19.30
C LEU A 151 -0.99 -9.67 -17.79
N THR A 152 -1.24 -8.42 -17.38
CA THR A 152 -1.44 -8.07 -15.98
C THR A 152 -2.93 -7.96 -15.64
N PRO A 153 -3.36 -8.34 -14.42
CA PRO A 153 -2.53 -8.88 -13.33
C PRO A 153 -2.15 -10.35 -13.53
N VAL A 154 -0.92 -10.70 -13.13
CA VAL A 154 -0.35 -12.05 -13.20
C VAL A 154 -0.65 -12.80 -11.90
N GLY A 155 -1.35 -13.92 -12.01
CA GLY A 155 -1.58 -14.83 -10.89
C GLY A 155 -2.92 -15.58 -10.93
N THR A 156 -3.26 -16.14 -9.78
CA THR A 156 -4.53 -16.73 -9.30
C THR A 156 -5.71 -15.79 -9.28
N SER A 157 -6.47 -15.75 -10.37
CA SER A 157 -7.87 -15.38 -10.32
C SER A 157 -8.62 -16.07 -9.17
N TRP A 158 -9.33 -15.26 -8.40
CA TRP A 158 -10.20 -15.65 -7.30
C TRP A 158 -11.46 -14.79 -7.36
N VAL A 159 -12.63 -15.43 -7.44
CA VAL A 159 -13.92 -14.75 -7.38
C VAL A 159 -14.58 -15.11 -6.06
N ALA A 160 -14.83 -14.09 -5.23
CA ALA A 160 -15.55 -14.23 -3.97
C ALA A 160 -16.96 -13.63 -4.09
N GLU A 161 -17.92 -14.21 -3.38
CA GLU A 161 -19.28 -13.71 -3.26
C GLU A 161 -19.67 -13.63 -1.77
N HIS A 162 -20.26 -12.50 -1.37
CA HIS A 162 -20.86 -12.41 -0.05
C HIS A 162 -22.14 -13.25 -0.02
N THR A 163 -22.29 -14.17 0.93
CA THR A 163 -23.44 -15.09 0.97
C THR A 163 -24.40 -14.81 2.12
N THR A 164 -23.87 -14.34 3.26
CA THR A 164 -24.70 -13.95 4.42
C THR A 164 -24.30 -12.58 4.95
N LEU A 165 -25.29 -11.86 5.49
CA LEU A 165 -25.11 -10.55 6.09
C LEU A 165 -26.07 -10.39 7.26
N GLU A 166 -25.51 -10.16 8.45
CA GLU A 166 -26.24 -9.69 9.62
C GLU A 166 -25.65 -8.33 10.03
N PRO A 167 -26.31 -7.20 9.68
CA PRO A 167 -25.73 -5.87 9.87
C PRO A 167 -25.30 -5.60 11.32
N GLY A 168 -24.05 -5.20 11.49
CA GLY A 168 -23.46 -4.91 12.79
C GLY A 168 -22.92 -6.13 13.54
N VAL A 169 -23.14 -7.34 13.02
CA VAL A 169 -22.84 -8.60 13.71
C VAL A 169 -21.89 -9.47 12.90
N SER A 170 -22.20 -9.76 11.63
CA SER A 170 -21.36 -10.62 10.81
C SER A 170 -21.65 -10.52 9.31
N PHE A 171 -20.70 -10.95 8.50
CA PHE A 171 -20.92 -11.28 7.09
C PHE A 171 -20.02 -12.46 6.69
N THR A 172 -20.40 -13.16 5.62
CA THR A 172 -19.65 -14.32 5.10
C THR A 172 -19.30 -14.10 3.64
N ASP A 173 -18.07 -14.44 3.28
CA ASP A 173 -17.56 -14.49 1.91
C ASP A 173 -17.24 -15.95 1.53
N GLU A 174 -17.76 -16.40 0.40
CA GLU A 174 -17.45 -17.71 -0.17
C GLU A 174 -16.72 -17.58 -1.51
N MET A 175 -15.83 -18.51 -1.80
CA MET A 175 -15.15 -18.58 -3.09
C MET A 175 -16.07 -19.24 -4.12
N VAL A 176 -16.44 -18.48 -5.15
CA VAL A 176 -17.19 -18.96 -6.32
C VAL A 176 -16.27 -19.67 -7.31
N SER A 177 -15.06 -19.14 -7.50
CA SER A 177 -14.02 -19.77 -8.31
C SER A 177 -12.63 -19.38 -7.81
N GLY A 178 -11.68 -20.32 -7.88
CA GLY A 178 -10.32 -20.11 -7.42
C GLY A 178 -9.54 -21.42 -7.35
N PRO A 179 -8.35 -21.40 -6.72
CA PRO A 179 -7.43 -22.54 -6.68
C PRO A 179 -7.78 -23.59 -5.61
N LEU A 180 -8.65 -23.26 -4.66
CA LEU A 180 -9.09 -24.19 -3.61
C LEU A 180 -10.29 -25.03 -4.09
N ALA A 181 -10.58 -26.13 -3.40
CA ALA A 181 -11.81 -26.90 -3.64
C ALA A 181 -13.02 -26.19 -3.02
N SER A 182 -12.85 -25.61 -1.83
CA SER A 182 -13.84 -24.77 -1.16
C SER A 182 -13.15 -23.74 -0.26
N TRP A 183 -13.83 -22.62 -0.05
CA TRP A 183 -13.44 -21.57 0.90
C TRP A 183 -14.68 -20.82 1.35
N GLU A 184 -14.84 -20.73 2.67
CA GLU A 184 -15.82 -19.91 3.37
C GLU A 184 -15.08 -19.11 4.45
N HIS A 185 -15.30 -17.80 4.49
CA HIS A 185 -14.72 -16.91 5.49
C HIS A 185 -15.84 -16.12 6.17
N ILE A 186 -16.04 -16.39 7.46
CA ILE A 186 -17.00 -15.70 8.31
C ILE A 186 -16.28 -14.62 9.12
N HIS A 187 -16.73 -13.37 8.97
CA HIS A 187 -16.35 -12.23 9.78
C HIS A 187 -17.38 -11.99 10.88
N ARG A 188 -16.98 -12.00 12.16
CA ARG A 188 -17.88 -11.68 13.29
C ARG A 188 -17.36 -10.50 14.10
N PHE A 189 -18.26 -9.62 14.48
CA PHE A 189 -18.01 -8.40 15.26
C PHE A 189 -18.66 -8.54 16.64
N VAL A 190 -17.86 -8.88 17.63
CA VAL A 190 -18.35 -9.16 18.98
C VAL A 190 -18.03 -7.96 19.88
N PRO A 191 -19.03 -7.28 20.47
CA PRO A 191 -18.79 -6.26 21.48
C PRO A 191 -18.04 -6.87 22.68
N SER A 192 -16.84 -6.35 22.97
CA SER A 192 -16.06 -6.73 24.15
C SER A 192 -16.11 -5.66 25.25
N GLY A 193 -16.72 -4.50 24.94
CA GLY A 193 -16.94 -3.34 25.78
C GLY A 193 -17.76 -2.29 25.01
N THR A 194 -17.97 -1.10 25.59
CA THR A 194 -18.65 0.00 24.87
C THR A 194 -17.78 0.59 23.76
N GLU A 195 -16.47 0.61 23.97
CA GLU A 195 -15.47 1.15 23.04
C GLU A 195 -14.47 0.06 22.59
N GLU A 196 -14.89 -1.20 22.65
CA GLU A 196 -14.03 -2.34 22.33
C GLU A 196 -14.80 -3.38 21.51
N THR A 197 -14.22 -3.80 20.40
CA THR A 197 -14.79 -4.79 19.48
C THR A 197 -13.78 -5.87 19.22
N LEU A 198 -14.15 -7.12 19.49
CA LEU A 198 -13.41 -8.29 19.07
C LEU A 198 -13.86 -8.67 17.66
N VAL A 199 -12.97 -8.56 16.69
CA VAL A 199 -13.20 -9.06 15.34
C VAL A 199 -12.67 -10.49 15.28
N CYS A 200 -13.55 -11.44 14.96
CA CYS A 200 -13.23 -12.85 14.83
C CYS A 200 -13.40 -13.29 13.38
N ASP A 201 -12.35 -13.89 12.82
CA ASP A 201 -12.31 -14.46 11.50
C ASP A 201 -12.26 -15.99 11.63
N GLU A 202 -13.27 -16.67 11.08
CA GLU A 202 -13.31 -18.13 10.95
C GLU A 202 -13.27 -18.48 9.47
N ILE A 203 -12.28 -19.27 9.06
CA ILE A 203 -12.15 -19.74 7.69
C ILE A 203 -12.29 -21.25 7.66
N THR A 204 -13.19 -21.74 6.83
CA THR A 204 -13.31 -23.15 6.48
C THR A 204 -12.84 -23.33 5.03
N TYR A 205 -11.89 -24.23 4.77
CA TYR A 205 -11.32 -24.40 3.43
C TYR A 205 -10.86 -25.83 3.13
N GLU A 206 -10.78 -26.15 1.85
CA GLU A 206 -10.31 -27.46 1.35
C GLU A 206 -9.35 -27.26 0.17
N PHE A 207 -8.24 -27.99 0.16
CA PHE A 207 -7.35 -28.03 -1.00
C PHE A 207 -7.86 -29.06 -2.04
N PRO A 208 -7.65 -28.80 -3.34
CA PRO A 208 -7.70 -29.89 -4.31
C PRO A 208 -6.50 -30.83 -4.10
N GLY A 209 -6.66 -32.13 -4.33
CA GLY A 209 -5.55 -33.10 -4.33
C GLY A 209 -5.64 -34.18 -3.26
N ASP A 210 -4.56 -34.93 -3.08
CA ASP A 210 -4.50 -36.04 -2.12
C ASP A 210 -4.05 -35.59 -0.71
N LEU A 211 -4.26 -36.45 0.30
CA LEU A 211 -3.95 -36.14 1.70
C LEU A 211 -2.48 -35.74 1.94
N ARG A 212 -1.53 -36.24 1.15
CA ARG A 212 -0.11 -35.93 1.35
C ARG A 212 0.22 -34.51 0.87
N GLU A 213 -0.36 -34.11 -0.26
CA GLU A 213 -0.24 -32.74 -0.76
C GLU A 213 -0.90 -31.75 0.20
N VAL A 214 -2.10 -32.08 0.69
CA VAL A 214 -2.86 -31.29 1.68
C VAL A 214 -2.03 -31.04 2.95
N LEU A 215 -1.45 -32.09 3.54
CA LEU A 215 -0.67 -31.96 4.77
C LEU A 215 0.59 -31.12 4.59
N ARG A 216 1.24 -31.18 3.42
CA ARG A 216 2.43 -30.38 3.12
C ARG A 216 2.10 -28.90 2.93
N LEU A 217 1.01 -28.59 2.23
CA LEU A 217 0.63 -27.21 1.89
C LEU A 217 -0.03 -26.48 3.06
N ARG A 218 -0.64 -27.23 3.99
CA ARG A 218 -1.41 -26.67 5.10
C ARG A 218 -0.59 -25.71 5.96
N GLU A 219 0.58 -26.12 6.44
CA GLU A 219 1.37 -25.30 7.38
C GLU A 219 1.80 -23.98 6.73
N GLU A 220 2.33 -24.03 5.51
CA GLU A 220 2.73 -22.84 4.73
C GLU A 220 1.53 -21.93 4.42
N PHE A 221 0.37 -22.51 4.13
CA PHE A 221 -0.86 -21.76 3.90
C PHE A 221 -1.36 -21.06 5.17
N GLU A 222 -1.47 -21.78 6.29
CA GLU A 222 -1.90 -21.22 7.57
C GLU A 222 -0.93 -20.12 8.05
N GLU A 223 0.38 -20.27 7.83
CA GLU A 223 1.36 -19.20 8.09
C GLU A 223 1.13 -17.96 7.22
N GLN A 224 0.81 -18.13 5.93
CA GLN A 224 0.44 -16.99 5.08
C GLN A 224 -0.90 -16.38 5.48
N LEU A 225 -1.91 -17.17 5.87
CA LEU A 225 -3.17 -16.66 6.38
C LEU A 225 -2.93 -15.79 7.62
N GLU A 226 -2.21 -16.33 8.60
CA GLU A 226 -1.83 -15.61 9.81
C GLU A 226 -1.13 -14.28 9.49
N ARG A 227 -0.19 -14.29 8.54
CA ARG A 227 0.50 -13.07 8.05
C ARG A 227 -0.47 -12.05 7.45
N VAL A 228 -1.42 -12.51 6.61
CA VAL A 228 -2.46 -11.68 6.00
C VAL A 228 -3.37 -11.07 7.06
N PHE A 229 -3.84 -11.88 8.03
CA PHE A 229 -4.77 -11.42 9.05
C PHE A 229 -4.13 -10.47 10.06
N ARG A 230 -2.87 -10.69 10.46
CA ARG A 230 -2.12 -9.69 11.24
C ARG A 230 -2.01 -8.35 10.50
N HIS A 231 -1.72 -8.39 9.20
CA HIS A 231 -1.68 -7.18 8.39
C HIS A 231 -3.05 -6.48 8.34
N ARG A 232 -4.14 -7.23 8.10
CA ARG A 232 -5.51 -6.71 8.11
C ARG A 232 -5.83 -6.03 9.44
N SER A 233 -5.60 -6.70 10.57
CA SER A 233 -5.83 -6.16 11.91
C SER A 233 -5.04 -4.87 12.16
N ARG A 234 -3.76 -4.83 11.76
CA ARG A 234 -2.92 -3.63 11.89
C ARG A 234 -3.45 -2.46 11.05
N VAL A 235 -3.86 -2.71 9.81
CA VAL A 235 -4.41 -1.68 8.92
C VAL A 235 -5.72 -1.13 9.48
N VAL A 236 -6.64 -1.99 9.91
CA VAL A 236 -7.92 -1.55 10.49
C VAL A 236 -7.69 -0.73 11.75
N ALA A 237 -6.88 -1.23 12.68
CA ALA A 237 -6.57 -0.51 13.91
C ALA A 237 -5.92 0.86 13.60
N GLY A 238 -4.96 0.89 12.67
CA GLY A 238 -4.31 2.13 12.24
C GLY A 238 -5.28 3.12 11.61
N ASP A 239 -6.17 2.67 10.71
CA ASP A 239 -7.14 3.54 10.02
C ASP A 239 -8.17 4.07 11.02
N LEU A 240 -8.71 3.22 11.90
CA LEU A 240 -9.65 3.63 12.93
C LEU A 240 -9.04 4.63 13.92
N ASN A 241 -7.79 4.39 14.36
CA ASN A 241 -7.03 5.29 15.23
C ASN A 241 -6.73 6.63 14.56
N PHE A 242 -6.50 6.64 13.25
CA PHE A 242 -6.33 7.89 12.51
C PHE A 242 -7.65 8.66 12.43
N HIS A 243 -8.76 7.97 12.16
CA HIS A 243 -10.08 8.60 12.04
C HIS A 243 -10.64 9.13 13.38
N THR A 244 -10.03 8.86 14.54
CA THR A 244 -10.53 9.42 15.82
C THR A 244 -10.18 10.89 15.99
N ASP A 245 -9.31 11.41 15.14
CA ASP A 245 -9.07 12.84 15.04
C ASP A 245 -10.40 13.59 14.83
N LEU A 246 -10.67 14.56 15.71
CA LEU A 246 -11.86 15.40 15.63
C LEU A 246 -11.93 16.19 14.33
N ALA A 247 -10.79 16.53 13.72
CA ALA A 247 -10.74 17.20 12.43
C ALA A 247 -11.29 16.31 11.28
N LEU A 248 -11.38 14.99 11.49
CA LEU A 248 -11.97 14.03 10.56
C LEU A 248 -13.42 13.65 10.89
N SER A 249 -13.98 14.16 11.99
CA SER A 249 -15.31 13.79 12.45
C SER A 249 -16.46 14.36 11.61
N THR A 250 -16.18 15.39 10.80
CA THR A 250 -17.18 16.01 9.92
C THR A 250 -17.03 15.47 8.50
N PRO A 251 -18.07 14.87 7.91
CA PRO A 251 -18.05 14.44 6.51
C PRO A 251 -17.74 15.63 5.58
N LEU A 252 -16.86 15.39 4.61
CA LEU A 252 -16.44 16.39 3.61
C LEU A 252 -16.72 15.84 2.21
N THR A 253 -16.90 16.73 1.24
CA THR A 253 -16.89 16.41 -0.19
C THR A 253 -15.55 16.77 -0.79
N ILE A 254 -14.81 15.76 -1.25
CA ILE A 254 -13.43 15.91 -1.72
C ILE A 254 -13.35 15.49 -3.19
N VAL A 255 -12.88 16.40 -4.05
CA VAL A 255 -12.68 16.12 -5.48
C VAL A 255 -11.24 15.70 -5.72
N ILE A 256 -11.01 14.53 -6.31
CA ILE A 256 -9.67 13.96 -6.49
C ILE A 256 -9.37 13.71 -7.97
N ALA A 257 -8.35 14.39 -8.48
CA ALA A 257 -7.69 14.04 -9.74
C ALA A 257 -6.61 12.98 -9.49
N GLY A 258 -6.53 11.97 -10.36
CA GLY A 258 -5.54 10.88 -10.21
C GLY A 258 -5.97 9.79 -9.22
N ALA A 259 -7.27 9.69 -8.94
CA ALA A 259 -7.87 8.73 -8.00
C ALA A 259 -7.65 7.24 -8.34
N SER A 260 -7.26 6.90 -9.57
CA SER A 260 -6.99 5.52 -9.99
C SER A 260 -5.51 5.10 -9.90
N GLY A 261 -4.62 6.02 -9.50
CA GLY A 261 -3.20 5.73 -9.33
C GLY A 261 -2.89 5.06 -7.99
N LEU A 262 -1.64 4.63 -7.79
CA LEU A 262 -1.18 3.95 -6.57
C LEU A 262 -1.60 4.68 -5.27
N VAL A 263 -1.32 5.98 -5.19
CA VAL A 263 -1.67 6.83 -4.04
C VAL A 263 -3.17 7.12 -4.01
N GLY A 264 -3.76 7.47 -5.16
CA GLY A 264 -5.16 7.86 -5.27
C GLY A 264 -6.12 6.76 -4.84
N THR A 265 -5.88 5.51 -5.24
CA THR A 265 -6.73 4.37 -4.90
C THR A 265 -6.80 4.15 -3.38
N GLN A 266 -5.65 4.23 -2.70
CA GLN A 266 -5.59 4.07 -1.24
C GLN A 266 -6.13 5.29 -0.49
N LEU A 267 -5.90 6.51 -1.00
CA LEU A 267 -6.45 7.74 -0.43
C LEU A 267 -7.99 7.79 -0.49
N VAL A 268 -8.57 7.43 -1.64
CA VAL A 268 -10.03 7.32 -1.80
C VAL A 268 -10.60 6.30 -0.81
N ALA A 269 -9.92 5.16 -0.67
CA ALA A 269 -10.36 4.10 0.23
C ALA A 269 -10.30 4.54 1.71
N LEU A 270 -9.25 5.25 2.12
CA LEU A 270 -9.12 5.82 3.47
C LEU A 270 -10.21 6.85 3.74
N LEU A 271 -10.43 7.81 2.82
CA LEU A 271 -11.41 8.88 2.97
C LEU A 271 -12.85 8.34 3.02
N THR A 272 -13.21 7.39 2.17
CA THR A 272 -14.56 6.81 2.18
C THR A 272 -14.81 5.97 3.43
N ALA A 273 -13.78 5.30 3.96
CA ALA A 273 -13.86 4.58 5.24
C ALA A 273 -13.98 5.51 6.47
N ALA A 274 -13.61 6.79 6.33
CA ALA A 274 -13.90 7.84 7.32
C ALA A 274 -15.28 8.49 7.14
N GLY A 275 -16.05 8.11 6.12
CA GLY A 275 -17.37 8.66 5.82
C GLY A 275 -17.36 9.94 4.97
N HIS A 276 -16.21 10.33 4.40
CA HIS A 276 -16.17 11.44 3.45
C HIS A 276 -16.72 11.02 2.07
N ARG A 277 -17.36 11.96 1.38
CA ARG A 277 -17.76 11.80 -0.01
C ARG A 277 -16.58 12.13 -0.92
N VAL A 278 -16.25 11.23 -1.84
CA VAL A 278 -15.14 11.44 -2.77
C VAL A 278 -15.65 11.46 -4.21
N ILE A 279 -15.36 12.54 -4.94
CA ILE A 279 -15.67 12.65 -6.38
C ILE A 279 -14.37 12.46 -7.17
N ARG A 280 -14.31 11.42 -7.99
CA ARG A 280 -13.12 11.01 -8.73
C ARG A 280 -13.12 11.61 -10.13
N LEU A 281 -12.12 12.42 -10.45
CA LEU A 281 -11.97 12.98 -11.79
C LEU A 281 -11.34 11.94 -12.73
N GLN A 282 -12.14 11.42 -13.65
CA GLN A 282 -11.72 10.44 -14.66
C GLN A 282 -11.33 11.13 -15.96
N ARG A 283 -10.06 11.00 -16.36
CA ARG A 283 -9.57 11.58 -17.60
C ARG A 283 -10.28 10.95 -18.81
N ARG A 284 -11.01 11.75 -19.59
CA ARG A 284 -11.68 11.35 -20.84
C ARG A 284 -11.60 12.49 -21.85
N ARG A 285 -11.40 12.17 -23.14
CA ARG A 285 -11.42 13.20 -24.19
C ARG A 285 -12.84 13.67 -24.46
N GLY A 286 -12.99 14.96 -24.69
CA GLY A 286 -14.28 15.58 -25.01
C GLY A 286 -14.91 16.24 -23.78
N GLU A 287 -16.21 16.47 -23.85
CA GLU A 287 -16.94 17.29 -22.87
C GLU A 287 -16.86 16.72 -21.45
N SER A 288 -16.67 17.64 -20.51
CA SER A 288 -16.70 17.36 -19.08
C SER A 288 -18.15 17.17 -18.63
N ARG A 289 -18.43 16.08 -17.92
CA ARG A 289 -19.78 15.74 -17.44
C ARG A 289 -19.73 14.73 -16.30
N ARG A 290 -20.82 14.64 -15.55
CA ARG A 290 -21.02 13.59 -14.55
C ARG A 290 -21.11 12.22 -15.24
N LEU A 291 -20.39 11.23 -14.70
CA LEU A 291 -20.39 9.85 -15.21
C LEU A 291 -21.32 8.97 -14.37
N ASP A 292 -21.31 9.19 -13.06
CA ASP A 292 -22.19 8.60 -12.05
C ASP A 292 -22.09 9.43 -10.75
N GLU A 293 -22.53 8.89 -9.62
CA GLU A 293 -22.57 9.59 -8.33
C GLU A 293 -21.20 10.06 -7.83
N ASP A 294 -20.14 9.29 -8.10
CA ASP A 294 -18.81 9.48 -7.53
C ASP A 294 -17.69 9.64 -8.58
N ARG A 295 -18.05 9.70 -9.88
CA ARG A 295 -17.12 9.97 -10.99
C ARG A 295 -17.57 11.12 -11.89
N PHE A 296 -16.59 11.92 -12.29
CA PHE A 296 -16.78 13.06 -13.19
C PHE A 296 -15.71 13.05 -14.29
N SER A 297 -16.10 13.26 -15.55
CA SER A 297 -15.13 13.32 -16.66
C SER A 297 -14.48 14.68 -16.80
N TRP A 298 -13.20 14.68 -17.19
CA TRP A 298 -12.45 15.91 -17.49
C TRP A 298 -11.37 15.67 -18.55
N ASP A 299 -11.02 16.73 -19.28
CA ASP A 299 -9.96 16.72 -20.29
C ASP A 299 -8.94 17.83 -19.98
N PRO A 300 -7.92 17.53 -19.15
CA PRO A 300 -6.90 18.53 -18.80
C PRO A 300 -6.07 18.96 -20.01
N ALA A 301 -5.93 18.13 -21.05
CA ALA A 301 -5.20 18.50 -22.26
C ALA A 301 -5.94 19.56 -23.10
N ARG A 302 -7.25 19.71 -22.88
CA ARG A 302 -8.10 20.76 -23.48
C ARG A 302 -8.55 21.82 -22.48
N HIS A 303 -8.04 21.80 -21.26
CA HIS A 303 -8.49 22.66 -20.16
C HIS A 303 -10.00 22.58 -19.89
N GLN A 304 -10.59 21.39 -20.05
CA GLN A 304 -12.01 21.17 -19.84
C GLN A 304 -12.27 20.48 -18.50
N LEU A 305 -12.91 21.23 -17.62
CA LEU A 305 -13.53 20.77 -16.39
C LEU A 305 -14.73 21.68 -16.13
N ASP A 306 -15.92 21.11 -16.08
CA ASP A 306 -17.10 21.84 -15.63
C ASP A 306 -16.90 22.25 -14.17
N SER A 307 -17.06 23.55 -13.86
CA SER A 307 -16.89 24.05 -12.50
C SER A 307 -17.99 23.57 -11.55
N GLU A 308 -19.13 23.06 -12.06
CA GLU A 308 -20.22 22.51 -11.25
C GLU A 308 -19.72 21.43 -10.27
N VAL A 309 -18.76 20.59 -10.68
CA VAL A 309 -18.22 19.53 -9.81
C VAL A 309 -17.46 20.08 -8.61
N LEU A 310 -17.04 21.35 -8.65
CA LEU A 310 -16.28 22.01 -7.60
C LEU A 310 -17.15 22.91 -6.70
N GLU A 311 -18.38 23.25 -7.09
CA GLU A 311 -19.28 24.12 -6.30
C GLU A 311 -19.61 23.53 -4.93
N ASP A 312 -19.64 22.20 -4.84
CA ASP A 312 -19.91 21.47 -3.61
C ASP A 312 -18.66 20.89 -2.92
N ALA A 313 -17.47 21.15 -3.46
CA ALA A 313 -16.24 20.61 -2.93
C ALA A 313 -15.75 21.42 -1.72
N ASP A 314 -15.48 20.74 -0.61
CA ASP A 314 -14.78 21.33 0.53
C ASP A 314 -13.27 21.37 0.28
N ALA A 315 -12.75 20.37 -0.45
CA ALA A 315 -11.34 20.30 -0.83
C ALA A 315 -11.14 19.68 -2.21
N VAL A 316 -10.05 20.06 -2.86
CA VAL A 316 -9.59 19.47 -4.12
C VAL A 316 -8.19 18.90 -3.94
N ILE A 317 -7.98 17.67 -4.40
CA ILE A 317 -6.67 17.01 -4.37
C ILE A 317 -6.24 16.66 -5.80
N ASN A 318 -5.05 17.10 -6.20
CA ASN A 318 -4.47 16.76 -7.50
C ASN A 318 -3.28 15.81 -7.38
N LEU A 319 -3.53 14.53 -7.63
CA LEU A 319 -2.50 13.48 -7.78
C LEU A 319 -2.22 13.17 -9.27
N ALA A 320 -2.89 13.85 -10.21
CA ALA A 320 -2.81 13.50 -11.62
C ALA A 320 -1.50 13.96 -12.26
N GLY A 321 -0.72 12.99 -12.76
CA GLY A 321 0.46 13.23 -13.55
C GLY A 321 0.85 11.99 -14.35
N ALA A 322 1.64 12.17 -15.41
CA ALA A 322 2.29 11.06 -16.08
C ALA A 322 3.37 10.46 -15.16
N SER A 323 3.52 9.13 -15.22
CA SER A 323 4.54 8.40 -14.47
C SER A 323 5.94 8.95 -14.78
N ILE A 324 6.74 9.11 -13.73
CA ILE A 324 8.15 9.47 -13.86
C ILE A 324 9.03 8.25 -14.19
N VAL A 325 8.48 7.04 -13.99
CA VAL A 325 9.17 5.78 -14.29
C VAL A 325 9.29 5.60 -15.80
N GLY A 326 10.50 5.30 -16.25
CA GLY A 326 10.82 5.06 -17.66
C GLY A 326 12.08 5.80 -18.10
N VAL A 327 12.51 5.55 -19.34
CA VAL A 327 13.66 6.25 -19.92
C VAL A 327 13.29 7.72 -20.13
N MET A 328 14.03 8.63 -19.49
CA MET A 328 13.77 10.07 -19.46
C MET A 328 14.16 10.77 -20.78
N THR A 329 13.55 10.32 -21.90
CA THR A 329 13.68 10.94 -23.24
C THR A 329 13.04 12.33 -23.26
N GLU A 330 13.33 13.14 -24.28
CA GLU A 330 12.68 14.45 -24.45
C GLU A 330 11.15 14.35 -24.51
N LYS A 331 10.63 13.37 -25.27
CA LYS A 331 9.20 13.08 -25.34
C LYS A 331 8.62 12.75 -23.95
N HIS A 332 9.33 11.94 -23.16
CA HIS A 332 8.90 11.56 -21.81
C HIS A 332 8.92 12.76 -20.86
N ARG A 333 9.98 13.59 -20.89
CA ARG A 333 10.08 14.83 -20.12
C ARG A 333 8.97 15.82 -20.46
N ASN A 334 8.70 16.01 -21.75
CA ASN A 334 7.59 16.86 -22.20
C ASN A 334 6.24 16.33 -21.71
N ALA A 335 6.03 15.01 -21.73
CA ALA A 335 4.83 14.39 -21.18
C ALA A 335 4.71 14.57 -19.65
N ILE A 336 5.80 14.42 -18.90
CA ILE A 336 5.86 14.68 -17.45
C ILE A 336 5.46 16.12 -17.16
N PHE A 337 6.11 17.08 -17.81
CA PHE A 337 5.87 18.51 -17.61
C PHE A 337 4.43 18.88 -18.00
N ALA A 338 4.03 18.58 -19.23
CA ALA A 338 2.71 18.91 -19.75
C ALA A 338 1.60 18.30 -18.90
N SER A 339 1.71 17.03 -18.51
CA SER A 339 0.68 16.36 -17.71
C SER A 339 0.46 17.00 -16.34
N ARG A 340 1.48 17.63 -15.75
CA ARG A 340 1.38 18.29 -14.44
C ARG A 340 0.91 19.73 -14.56
N VAL A 341 1.41 20.46 -15.55
CA VAL A 341 0.95 21.82 -15.85
C VAL A 341 -0.52 21.80 -16.24
N GLN A 342 -0.91 20.94 -17.19
CA GLN A 342 -2.27 20.88 -17.70
C GLN A 342 -3.29 20.49 -16.62
N THR A 343 -2.98 19.54 -15.74
CA THR A 343 -3.91 19.12 -14.68
C THR A 343 -4.11 20.24 -13.65
N ASN A 344 -3.02 20.87 -13.18
CA ASN A 344 -3.10 21.98 -12.23
C ASN A 344 -3.79 23.20 -12.83
N SER A 345 -3.40 23.64 -14.02
CA SER A 345 -4.02 24.80 -14.68
C SER A 345 -5.51 24.59 -14.95
N THR A 346 -5.92 23.36 -15.29
CA THR A 346 -7.35 23.06 -15.51
C THR A 346 -8.16 23.15 -14.22
N LEU A 347 -7.64 22.63 -13.11
CA LEU A 347 -8.30 22.72 -11.80
C LEU A 347 -8.40 24.15 -11.30
N VAL A 348 -7.28 24.89 -11.32
CA VAL A 348 -7.24 26.29 -10.90
C VAL A 348 -8.16 27.15 -11.78
N ALA A 349 -8.18 26.93 -13.10
CA ALA A 349 -9.08 27.65 -13.99
C ALA A 349 -10.56 27.33 -13.70
N ALA A 350 -10.89 26.10 -13.30
CA ALA A 350 -12.25 25.74 -12.90
C ALA A 350 -12.64 26.37 -11.55
N MET A 351 -11.73 26.39 -10.57
CA MET A 351 -11.93 27.08 -9.29
C MET A 351 -12.16 28.58 -9.48
N LYS A 352 -11.47 29.22 -10.44
CA LYS A 352 -11.72 30.63 -10.78
C LYS A 352 -13.14 30.91 -11.31
N ARG A 353 -13.88 29.87 -11.70
CA ARG A 353 -15.26 29.96 -12.21
C ARG A 353 -16.33 29.49 -11.22
N THR A 354 -15.95 28.95 -10.07
CA THR A 354 -16.92 28.53 -9.05
C THR A 354 -17.54 29.74 -8.37
N THR A 355 -18.81 29.62 -8.00
CA THR A 355 -19.49 30.59 -7.12
C THR A 355 -19.04 30.39 -5.68
N ARG A 356 -18.89 29.13 -5.25
CA ARG A 356 -18.33 28.75 -3.96
C ARG A 356 -16.98 28.05 -4.16
N ALA A 357 -15.91 28.76 -3.83
CA ALA A 357 -14.57 28.19 -3.89
C ALA A 357 -14.39 27.10 -2.80
N PRO A 358 -13.65 26.01 -3.09
CA PRO A 358 -13.28 25.03 -2.08
C PRO A 358 -12.39 25.68 -1.01
N ALA A 359 -12.42 25.16 0.22
CA ALA A 359 -11.61 25.70 1.31
C ALA A 359 -10.10 25.43 1.10
N SER A 360 -9.77 24.30 0.47
CA SER A 360 -8.37 23.91 0.24
C SER A 360 -8.10 23.26 -1.12
N PHE A 361 -6.88 23.47 -1.61
CA PHE A 361 -6.33 22.81 -2.79
C PHE A 361 -4.97 22.17 -2.47
N ILE A 362 -4.92 20.84 -2.49
CA ILE A 362 -3.72 20.05 -2.19
C ILE A 362 -3.20 19.48 -3.51
N THR A 363 -1.97 19.83 -3.88
CA THR A 363 -1.36 19.36 -5.13
C THR A 363 -0.14 18.49 -4.87
N ALA A 364 0.00 17.42 -5.64
CA ALA A 364 1.21 16.60 -5.64
C ALA A 364 2.40 17.39 -6.22
N SER A 365 3.44 17.54 -5.41
CA SER A 365 4.79 17.96 -5.81
C SER A 365 5.77 16.80 -5.52
N ALA A 366 7.07 17.05 -5.49
CA ALA A 366 8.07 16.02 -5.21
C ALA A 366 9.30 16.57 -4.48
N SER A 367 10.05 15.69 -3.83
CA SER A 367 11.39 15.97 -3.31
C SER A 367 12.35 16.48 -4.39
N GLY A 368 12.08 16.17 -5.67
CA GLY A 368 12.78 16.72 -6.82
C GLY A 368 12.75 18.26 -6.91
N PHE A 369 11.91 18.96 -6.14
CA PHE A 369 11.95 20.42 -6.00
C PHE A 369 13.34 20.93 -5.60
N TYR A 370 14.03 20.20 -4.72
CA TYR A 370 15.34 20.61 -4.17
C TYR A 370 16.52 20.28 -5.10
N GLY A 371 16.26 19.51 -6.16
CA GLY A 371 17.26 19.05 -7.12
C GLY A 371 18.01 17.78 -6.69
N HIS A 372 18.78 17.22 -7.63
CA HIS A 372 19.37 15.90 -7.46
C HIS A 372 20.57 15.83 -6.48
N ASP A 373 21.31 16.92 -6.31
CA ASP A 373 22.46 17.02 -5.39
C ASP A 373 22.13 17.88 -4.16
N ALA A 374 20.86 17.90 -3.75
CA ALA A 374 20.38 18.77 -2.69
C ALA A 374 21.09 18.57 -1.34
N SER A 375 21.60 17.36 -1.07
CA SER A 375 22.40 17.07 0.11
C SER A 375 23.75 16.44 -0.25
N PRO A 376 24.85 16.85 0.42
CA PRO A 376 26.15 16.23 0.24
C PRO A 376 26.09 14.75 0.63
N LEU A 377 26.95 13.93 0.01
CA LEU A 377 27.10 12.50 0.30
C LEU A 377 27.88 12.28 1.61
N SER A 378 27.34 12.79 2.71
CA SER A 378 27.96 12.81 4.04
C SER A 378 26.93 12.48 5.12
N LEU A 379 27.37 11.77 6.17
CA LEU A 379 26.53 11.44 7.34
C LEU A 379 26.10 12.70 8.13
N VAL A 380 26.85 13.79 7.99
CA VAL A 380 26.57 15.08 8.66
C VAL A 380 25.86 16.08 7.74
N ALA A 381 25.22 15.62 6.66
CA ALA A 381 24.43 16.51 5.79
C ALA A 381 23.31 17.18 6.59
N GLU A 382 23.15 18.49 6.49
CA GLU A 382 22.07 19.19 7.19
C GLU A 382 20.69 18.78 6.62
N PRO A 383 19.64 18.67 7.48
CA PRO A 383 18.29 18.39 7.02
C PRO A 383 17.73 19.52 6.15
N ILE A 384 17.08 19.16 5.05
CA ILE A 384 16.39 20.09 4.14
C ILE A 384 14.95 20.28 4.61
N THR A 385 14.62 21.52 4.98
CA THR A 385 13.27 21.97 5.32
C THR A 385 12.57 22.59 4.11
N GLU A 386 11.27 22.86 4.23
CA GLU A 386 10.43 23.41 3.17
C GLU A 386 10.82 24.82 2.70
N ASP A 387 11.57 25.56 3.53
CA ASP A 387 12.08 26.90 3.25
C ASP A 387 13.36 26.89 2.40
N HIS A 388 13.96 25.71 2.19
CA HIS A 388 15.15 25.60 1.35
C HIS A 388 14.83 25.94 -0.12
N PRO A 389 15.79 26.55 -0.83
CA PRO A 389 15.59 26.94 -2.22
C PRO A 389 15.41 25.73 -3.13
N SER A 390 14.78 25.97 -4.29
CA SER A 390 14.67 24.97 -5.34
C SER A 390 16.02 24.71 -6.00
N GLY A 391 16.23 23.49 -6.50
CA GLY A 391 17.36 23.16 -7.38
C GLY A 391 17.23 23.80 -8.76
N ASP A 392 18.20 23.59 -9.64
CA ASP A 392 18.25 24.18 -10.98
C ASP A 392 18.03 23.16 -12.12
N ASP A 393 17.72 21.91 -11.77
CA ASP A 393 17.52 20.81 -12.73
C ASP A 393 16.08 20.71 -13.29
N PHE A 394 15.85 19.71 -14.15
CA PHE A 394 14.57 19.53 -14.83
C PHE A 394 13.42 19.22 -13.86
N LEU A 395 13.64 18.35 -12.87
CA LEU A 395 12.60 18.01 -11.90
C LEU A 395 12.29 19.19 -10.98
N ALA A 396 13.30 19.96 -10.59
CA ALA A 396 13.13 21.18 -9.83
C ALA A 396 12.29 22.20 -10.62
N ALA A 397 12.57 22.39 -11.91
CA ALA A 397 11.79 23.25 -12.79
C ALA A 397 10.32 22.81 -12.93
N VAL A 398 10.08 21.50 -13.07
CA VAL A 398 8.71 20.93 -13.08
C VAL A 398 7.98 21.27 -11.78
N CYS A 399 8.62 21.03 -10.62
CA CYS A 399 8.01 21.29 -9.32
C CYS A 399 7.71 22.78 -9.12
N ARG A 400 8.66 23.67 -9.43
CA ARG A 400 8.42 25.13 -9.35
C ARG A 400 7.22 25.58 -10.18
N GLN A 401 7.09 25.06 -11.41
CA GLN A 401 5.98 25.42 -12.28
C GLN A 401 4.64 24.96 -11.69
N VAL A 402 4.57 23.73 -11.19
CA VAL A 402 3.36 23.15 -10.59
C VAL A 402 2.95 23.88 -9.32
N GLU A 403 3.92 24.13 -8.42
CA GLU A 403 3.70 24.87 -7.19
C GLU A 403 3.26 26.31 -7.48
N GLY A 404 3.86 26.96 -8.48
CA GLY A 404 3.48 28.30 -8.91
C GLY A 404 2.03 28.37 -9.42
N ILE A 405 1.61 27.42 -10.26
CA ILE A 405 0.22 27.35 -10.75
C ILE A 405 -0.74 27.12 -9.59
N ALA A 406 -0.41 26.23 -8.66
CA ALA A 406 -1.27 25.93 -7.53
C ALA A 406 -1.48 27.16 -6.63
N ARG A 407 -0.44 27.96 -6.40
CA ARG A 407 -0.52 29.21 -5.62
C ARG A 407 -1.45 30.25 -6.22
N GLU A 408 -1.76 30.22 -7.53
CA GLU A 408 -2.78 31.11 -8.09
C GLU A 408 -4.18 30.89 -7.50
N ALA A 409 -4.43 29.76 -6.84
CA ALA A 409 -5.67 29.52 -6.10
C ALA A 409 -5.74 30.36 -4.79
N GLU A 410 -4.60 30.79 -4.25
CA GLU A 410 -4.54 31.62 -3.04
C GLU A 410 -5.22 32.99 -3.26
N ASP A 411 -5.17 33.52 -4.49
CA ASP A 411 -5.86 34.75 -4.89
C ASP A 411 -7.39 34.64 -4.74
N LEU A 412 -7.93 33.42 -4.69
CA LEU A 412 -9.35 33.12 -4.46
C LEU A 412 -9.67 32.87 -2.98
N GLY A 413 -8.69 33.03 -2.08
CA GLY A 413 -8.82 32.66 -0.67
C GLY A 413 -8.75 31.16 -0.41
N ILE A 414 -8.35 30.35 -1.40
CA ILE A 414 -8.22 28.90 -1.26
C ILE A 414 -6.88 28.59 -0.59
N ARG A 415 -6.89 27.86 0.51
CA ARG A 415 -5.66 27.39 1.18
C ARG A 415 -4.94 26.38 0.30
N THR A 416 -3.69 26.64 -0.07
CA THR A 416 -2.94 25.72 -0.94
C THR A 416 -1.87 24.95 -0.17
N VAL A 417 -1.69 23.67 -0.54
CA VAL A 417 -0.63 22.81 -0.01
C VAL A 417 0.07 22.09 -1.16
N ALA A 418 1.39 22.24 -1.24
CA ALA A 418 2.23 21.53 -2.20
C ALA A 418 2.94 20.35 -1.51
N MET A 419 2.51 19.13 -1.81
CA MET A 419 3.02 17.91 -1.19
C MET A 419 4.32 17.47 -1.84
N ARG A 420 5.47 17.92 -1.31
CA ARG A 420 6.82 17.53 -1.76
C ARG A 420 7.13 16.11 -1.30
N THR A 421 6.61 15.16 -2.06
CA THR A 421 6.61 13.73 -1.72
C THR A 421 7.98 13.11 -1.97
N GLY A 422 8.47 12.34 -1.00
CA GLY A 422 9.64 11.47 -1.17
C GLY A 422 9.37 10.24 -2.05
N LEU A 423 10.25 9.26 -1.97
CA LEU A 423 10.11 7.95 -2.57
C LEU A 423 9.06 7.14 -1.81
N VAL A 424 7.91 6.97 -2.44
CA VAL A 424 6.79 6.21 -1.88
C VAL A 424 7.13 4.72 -1.91
N LEU A 425 7.12 4.09 -0.74
CA LEU A 425 7.39 2.67 -0.59
C LEU A 425 6.09 1.87 -0.70
N SER A 426 6.02 0.98 -1.69
CA SER A 426 4.90 0.06 -1.89
C SER A 426 5.34 -1.18 -2.68
N ALA A 427 4.80 -2.35 -2.32
CA ALA A 427 5.00 -3.58 -3.09
C ALA A 427 4.10 -3.65 -4.35
N ARG A 428 3.09 -2.77 -4.48
CA ARG A 428 2.17 -2.76 -5.65
C ARG A 428 2.69 -1.98 -6.84
N GLY A 429 3.68 -1.12 -6.65
CA GLY A 429 4.16 -0.24 -7.70
C GLY A 429 5.15 0.79 -7.18
N GLY A 430 5.46 1.78 -8.01
CA GLY A 430 6.48 2.78 -7.69
C GLY A 430 7.90 2.19 -7.72
N LEU A 431 8.84 2.91 -7.12
CA LEU A 431 10.26 2.59 -7.22
C LEU A 431 10.60 1.24 -6.56
N LEU A 432 10.04 0.95 -5.38
CA LEU A 432 10.33 -0.28 -4.64
C LEU A 432 10.00 -1.51 -5.51
N ALA A 433 8.79 -1.58 -6.07
CA ALA A 433 8.38 -2.69 -6.93
C ALA A 433 9.33 -2.94 -8.12
N THR A 434 9.96 -1.90 -8.68
CA THR A 434 10.94 -2.06 -9.78
C THR A 434 12.25 -2.72 -9.36
N GLN A 435 12.59 -2.64 -8.08
CA GLN A 435 13.83 -3.17 -7.52
C GLN A 435 13.65 -4.60 -7.02
N LEU A 436 12.43 -4.97 -6.61
CA LEU A 436 12.11 -6.28 -6.03
C LEU A 436 12.59 -7.49 -6.86
N PRO A 437 12.55 -7.52 -8.21
CA PRO A 437 13.07 -8.67 -8.95
C PRO A 437 14.54 -8.97 -8.65
N LEU A 438 15.39 -7.94 -8.59
CA LEU A 438 16.82 -8.10 -8.31
C LEU A 438 17.04 -8.58 -6.88
N TYR A 439 16.28 -8.02 -5.94
CA TYR A 439 16.33 -8.38 -4.53
C TYR A 439 15.88 -9.83 -4.29
N PHE A 440 14.76 -10.27 -4.88
CA PHE A 440 14.30 -11.66 -4.78
C PHE A 440 15.26 -12.66 -5.45
N ALA A 441 15.94 -12.25 -6.51
CA ALA A 441 17.00 -13.03 -7.16
C ALA A 441 18.33 -13.04 -6.37
N GLY A 442 18.44 -12.35 -5.23
CA GLY A 442 19.69 -12.25 -4.45
C GLY A 442 20.77 -11.39 -5.11
N ALA A 443 20.41 -10.64 -6.15
CA ALA A 443 21.26 -9.69 -6.87
C ALA A 443 21.00 -8.23 -6.46
N GLY A 444 20.16 -8.01 -5.46
CA GLY A 444 19.91 -6.70 -4.86
C GLY A 444 21.09 -6.21 -4.03
N GLY A 445 21.09 -4.92 -3.74
CA GLY A 445 22.14 -4.30 -2.92
C GLY A 445 22.20 -2.78 -3.05
N PRO A 446 23.19 -2.15 -2.43
CA PRO A 446 23.36 -0.71 -2.48
C PRO A 446 23.64 -0.21 -3.90
N LEU A 447 23.15 0.97 -4.24
CA LEU A 447 23.47 1.70 -5.47
C LEU A 447 24.78 2.47 -5.27
N GLY A 448 25.80 2.12 -6.05
CA GLY A 448 27.15 2.64 -5.88
C GLY A 448 27.67 2.41 -4.45
N PRO A 449 28.26 3.43 -3.80
CA PRO A 449 28.64 3.35 -2.38
C PRO A 449 27.45 3.28 -1.41
N GLY A 450 26.23 3.61 -1.86
CA GLY A 450 25.02 3.66 -1.03
C GLY A 450 24.96 4.84 -0.04
N THR A 451 25.74 5.89 -0.25
CA THR A 451 25.86 7.05 0.67
C THR A 451 24.85 8.16 0.43
N MET A 452 24.00 8.03 -0.59
CA MET A 452 22.99 9.01 -0.94
C MET A 452 21.85 8.99 0.07
N TRP A 453 21.41 10.16 0.48
CA TRP A 453 20.25 10.29 1.36
C TRP A 453 18.97 10.05 0.58
N MET A 454 18.16 9.12 1.08
CA MET A 454 16.95 8.69 0.42
C MET A 454 15.74 9.28 1.13
N PRO A 455 15.05 10.29 0.57
CA PRO A 455 13.83 10.81 1.17
C PRO A 455 12.72 9.81 0.89
N TRP A 456 12.31 9.02 1.88
CA TRP A 456 11.32 7.94 1.72
C TRP A 456 10.06 8.23 2.51
N ILE A 457 8.96 7.59 2.14
CA ILE A 457 7.72 7.59 2.94
C ILE A 457 6.93 6.29 2.68
N GLY A 458 6.31 5.74 3.73
CA GLY A 458 5.35 4.65 3.58
C GLY A 458 4.07 5.11 2.88
N LEU A 459 3.44 4.25 2.08
CA LEU A 459 2.20 4.61 1.39
C LEU A 459 1.07 5.02 2.34
N ASP A 460 0.93 4.35 3.49
CA ASP A 460 -0.09 4.66 4.50
C ASP A 460 0.12 6.02 5.17
N ASP A 461 1.37 6.43 5.38
CA ASP A 461 1.70 7.75 5.92
C ASP A 461 1.47 8.85 4.89
N LEU A 462 1.81 8.59 3.62
CA LEU A 462 1.58 9.55 2.56
C LEU A 462 0.09 9.89 2.42
N ILE A 463 -0.78 8.88 2.33
CA ILE A 463 -2.22 9.13 2.18
C ILE A 463 -2.80 9.83 3.41
N GLN A 464 -2.32 9.52 4.62
CA GLN A 464 -2.76 10.22 5.82
C GLN A 464 -2.26 11.66 5.85
N LEU A 465 -1.07 11.97 5.35
CA LEU A 465 -0.62 13.36 5.20
C LEU A 465 -1.45 14.16 4.20
N TYR A 466 -1.97 13.54 3.13
CA TYR A 466 -2.94 14.21 2.25
C TYR A 466 -4.24 14.52 2.99
N VAL A 467 -4.74 13.58 3.78
CA VAL A 467 -5.94 13.78 4.61
C VAL A 467 -5.69 14.86 5.67
N TRP A 468 -4.53 14.81 6.33
CA TRP A 468 -4.09 15.80 7.32
C TRP A 468 -4.02 17.21 6.71
N ALA A 469 -3.46 17.34 5.51
CA ALA A 469 -3.41 18.61 4.78
C ALA A 469 -4.81 19.14 4.39
N VAL A 470 -5.78 18.26 4.18
CA VAL A 470 -7.18 18.67 3.97
C VAL A 470 -7.79 19.20 5.26
N THR A 471 -7.65 18.47 6.37
CA THR A 471 -8.42 18.73 7.60
C THR A 471 -7.75 19.67 8.60
N HIS A 472 -6.46 19.96 8.46
CA HIS A 472 -5.72 20.84 9.36
C HIS A 472 -5.36 22.16 8.68
N ASP A 473 -6.06 23.22 9.07
CA ASP A 473 -5.86 24.55 8.49
C ASP A 473 -4.50 25.18 8.80
N SER A 474 -3.78 24.66 9.79
CA SER A 474 -2.39 25.06 10.08
C SER A 474 -1.41 24.65 8.98
N ILE A 475 -1.76 23.68 8.13
CA ILE A 475 -0.93 23.23 7.02
C ILE A 475 -1.18 24.10 5.79
N THR A 476 -0.20 24.92 5.45
CA THR A 476 -0.19 25.82 4.30
C THR A 476 1.14 25.77 3.55
N GLY A 477 1.11 26.05 2.25
CA GLY A 477 2.30 26.12 1.41
C GLY A 477 2.97 24.75 1.19
N PRO A 478 4.29 24.69 0.98
CA PRO A 478 4.99 23.42 0.78
C PRO A 478 4.98 22.56 2.04
N LEU A 479 4.85 21.25 1.88
CA LEU A 479 4.99 20.24 2.94
C LEU A 479 5.87 19.09 2.44
N ASN A 480 6.96 18.80 3.14
CA ASN A 480 7.76 17.61 2.88
C ASN A 480 7.02 16.37 3.37
N ALA A 481 6.52 15.56 2.44
CA ALA A 481 5.90 14.29 2.76
C ALA A 481 6.96 13.18 2.73
N VAL A 482 7.74 13.13 3.81
CA VAL A 482 8.81 12.15 4.08
C VAL A 482 8.68 11.61 5.51
N ALA A 483 9.20 10.41 5.74
CA ALA A 483 9.29 9.82 7.07
C ALA A 483 10.33 10.55 7.96
N PRO A 484 10.18 10.52 9.30
CA PRO A 484 11.00 11.31 10.21
C PRO A 484 12.42 10.79 10.39
N ALA A 485 12.70 9.51 10.11
CA ALA A 485 14.04 8.93 10.13
C ALA A 485 14.61 8.81 8.70
N PRO A 486 15.34 9.82 8.19
CA PRO A 486 16.00 9.72 6.89
C PRO A 486 17.10 8.66 6.95
N VAL A 487 17.25 7.90 5.85
CA VAL A 487 18.25 6.83 5.76
C VAL A 487 19.15 7.03 4.54
N GLN A 488 20.35 6.47 4.62
CA GLN A 488 21.19 6.34 3.42
C GLN A 488 20.72 5.13 2.59
N GLN A 489 20.98 5.17 1.29
CA GLN A 489 20.57 4.12 0.37
C GLN A 489 21.11 2.74 0.77
N ARG A 490 22.31 2.65 1.37
CA ARG A 490 22.87 1.41 1.89
C ARG A 490 22.01 0.79 2.98
N GLU A 491 21.60 1.59 3.95
CA GLU A 491 20.77 1.15 5.06
C GLU A 491 19.42 0.62 4.54
N PHE A 492 18.80 1.34 3.60
CA PHE A 492 17.61 0.84 2.92
C PHE A 492 17.83 -0.52 2.24
N ALA A 493 18.94 -0.69 1.52
CA ALA A 493 19.26 -1.94 0.85
C ALA A 493 19.45 -3.10 1.84
N GLU A 494 20.15 -2.85 2.94
CA GLU A 494 20.37 -3.84 4.01
C GLU A 494 19.06 -4.27 4.65
N VAL A 495 18.23 -3.30 5.07
CA VAL A 495 16.91 -3.56 5.69
C VAL A 495 15.98 -4.30 4.72
N LEU A 496 15.92 -3.88 3.46
CA LEU A 496 15.08 -4.57 2.47
C LEU A 496 15.51 -6.04 2.32
N GLY A 497 16.82 -6.30 2.21
CA GLY A 497 17.38 -7.66 2.14
C GLY A 497 17.05 -8.51 3.35
N GLU A 498 17.21 -7.94 4.54
CA GLU A 498 16.88 -8.62 5.80
C GLU A 498 15.41 -9.01 5.84
N VAL A 499 14.51 -8.05 5.60
CA VAL A 499 13.06 -8.28 5.70
C VAL A 499 12.59 -9.33 4.71
N ILE A 500 13.10 -9.34 3.48
CA ILE A 500 12.72 -10.37 2.48
C ILE A 500 13.59 -11.62 2.54
N THR A 501 14.53 -11.72 3.49
CA THR A 501 15.45 -12.86 3.66
C THR A 501 16.29 -13.16 2.40
N ARG A 502 16.94 -12.13 1.84
CA ARG A 502 17.82 -12.21 0.67
C ARG A 502 19.14 -11.45 0.88
N PRO A 503 20.27 -11.94 0.33
CA PRO A 503 21.55 -11.26 0.46
C PRO A 503 21.56 -9.94 -0.33
N THR A 504 22.22 -8.91 0.21
CA THR A 504 22.29 -7.55 -0.37
C THR A 504 23.72 -7.03 -0.51
N ARG A 505 24.68 -7.95 -0.65
CA ARG A 505 26.13 -7.66 -0.63
C ARG A 505 26.69 -7.15 -1.95
N LEU A 506 25.92 -7.19 -3.04
CA LEU A 506 26.37 -6.81 -4.37
C LEU A 506 26.05 -5.33 -4.63
N PRO A 507 27.02 -4.42 -4.55
CA PRO A 507 26.78 -3.04 -4.93
C PRO A 507 26.49 -2.97 -6.43
N THR A 508 25.33 -2.42 -6.77
CA THR A 508 24.96 -2.12 -8.15
C THR A 508 25.76 -0.91 -8.61
N PRO A 509 26.55 -0.99 -9.69
CA PRO A 509 27.33 0.16 -10.16
C PRO A 509 26.45 1.39 -10.41
N GLY A 510 26.91 2.59 -10.05
CA GLY A 510 26.10 3.81 -10.12
C GLY A 510 25.66 4.23 -11.55
N TRP A 511 26.21 3.59 -12.58
CA TRP A 511 25.76 3.77 -13.96
C TRP A 511 24.69 2.77 -14.39
N ALA A 512 24.51 1.66 -13.65
CA ALA A 512 23.61 0.58 -14.03
C ALA A 512 22.13 1.02 -14.12
N PRO A 513 21.59 1.86 -13.22
CA PRO A 513 20.20 2.33 -13.36
C PRO A 513 20.00 3.18 -14.62
N ALA A 514 21.06 3.76 -15.20
CA ALA A 514 20.98 4.49 -16.46
C ALA A 514 20.59 3.61 -17.66
N LEU A 515 20.75 2.28 -17.57
CA LEU A 515 20.28 1.35 -18.59
C LEU A 515 18.75 1.29 -18.68
N VAL A 516 18.06 1.58 -17.57
CA VAL A 516 16.58 1.51 -17.47
C VAL A 516 15.96 2.91 -17.45
N LEU A 517 16.60 3.87 -16.77
CA LEU A 517 16.07 5.23 -16.57
C LEU A 517 16.64 6.25 -17.57
N GLY A 518 17.66 5.87 -18.34
CA GLY A 518 18.49 6.81 -19.09
C GLY A 518 19.41 7.62 -18.18
N ARG A 519 20.36 8.37 -18.77
CA ARG A 519 21.36 9.16 -18.00
C ARG A 519 20.73 10.21 -17.09
N GLN A 520 19.70 10.91 -17.58
CA GLN A 520 19.00 11.94 -16.81
C GLN A 520 18.25 11.31 -15.63
N GLY A 521 17.45 10.26 -15.86
CA GLY A 521 16.72 9.58 -14.78
C GLY A 521 17.64 8.90 -13.76
N ASN A 522 18.81 8.42 -14.20
CA ASN A 522 19.84 7.95 -13.27
C ASN A 522 20.32 9.07 -12.35
N ARG A 523 20.65 10.24 -12.90
CA ARG A 523 21.14 11.40 -12.14
C ARG A 523 20.06 11.98 -11.22
N GLU A 524 18.86 12.22 -11.75
CA GLU A 524 17.79 12.94 -11.05
C GLU A 524 16.93 12.08 -10.12
N LEU A 525 16.97 10.74 -10.24
CA LEU A 525 16.15 9.85 -9.41
C LEU A 525 17.00 8.81 -8.69
N ALA A 526 17.74 7.97 -9.43
CA ALA A 526 18.44 6.83 -8.83
C ALA A 526 19.65 7.24 -8.01
N MET A 527 20.33 8.30 -8.45
CA MET A 527 21.55 8.83 -7.84
C MET A 527 21.33 10.16 -7.11
N ALA A 528 20.07 10.56 -6.92
CA ALA A 528 19.73 11.78 -6.20
C ALA A 528 19.95 11.60 -4.69
N SER A 529 20.40 12.67 -4.03
CA SER A 529 20.65 12.70 -2.60
C SER A 529 19.97 13.90 -1.98
N ALA A 530 19.01 13.65 -1.09
CA ALA A 530 18.30 14.71 -0.37
C ALA A 530 17.85 14.23 1.01
N ARG A 531 18.45 14.79 2.06
CA ARG A 531 18.13 14.51 3.46
C ARG A 531 16.98 15.41 3.92
N LEU A 532 15.76 15.12 3.48
CA LEU A 532 14.59 15.94 3.81
C LEU A 532 14.20 15.78 5.30
N SER A 533 13.68 16.86 5.87
CA SER A 533 13.10 16.90 7.21
C SER A 533 11.57 16.74 7.16
N ALA A 534 11.02 15.99 8.11
CA ALA A 534 9.58 15.86 8.36
C ALA A 534 9.07 16.82 9.46
N GLU A 535 9.91 17.76 9.93
CA GLU A 535 9.64 18.57 11.11
C GLU A 535 8.33 19.36 11.01
N LYS A 536 7.98 19.89 9.83
CA LYS A 536 6.72 20.62 9.64
C LYS A 536 5.49 19.74 9.87
N ALA A 537 5.53 18.48 9.44
CA ALA A 537 4.46 17.51 9.70
C ALA A 537 4.39 17.18 11.20
N LEU A 538 5.53 16.86 11.83
CA LEU A 538 5.60 16.55 13.26
C LEU A 538 5.12 17.72 14.13
N ALA A 539 5.57 18.94 13.84
CA ALA A 539 5.21 20.16 14.55
C ALA A 539 3.71 20.49 14.43
N SER A 540 3.03 19.98 13.39
CA SER A 540 1.58 20.12 13.26
C SER A 540 0.77 19.16 14.14
N GLY A 541 1.43 18.16 14.74
CA GLY A 541 0.81 17.10 15.53
C GLY A 541 0.60 15.79 14.77
N TYR A 542 1.00 15.71 13.51
CA TYR A 542 0.92 14.47 12.73
C TYR A 542 1.78 13.37 13.34
N ARG A 543 1.24 12.15 13.41
CA ARG A 543 1.93 10.97 13.93
C ARG A 543 2.12 9.95 12.82
N PHE A 544 3.37 9.56 12.59
CA PHE A 544 3.70 8.58 11.57
C PHE A 544 3.32 7.16 12.02
N ARG A 545 2.88 6.33 11.07
CA ARG A 545 2.63 4.89 11.29
C ARG A 545 3.91 4.06 11.26
N ALA A 546 4.88 4.48 10.47
CA ALA A 546 6.21 3.91 10.45
C ALA A 546 7.21 5.06 10.54
N GLU A 547 7.90 5.15 11.68
CA GLU A 547 8.91 6.18 11.90
C GLU A 547 10.24 5.76 11.28
N THR A 548 10.49 4.45 11.21
CA THR A 548 11.74 3.87 10.69
C THR A 548 11.53 3.08 9.40
N ILE A 549 12.61 2.94 8.62
CA ILE A 549 12.57 2.21 7.35
C ILE A 549 12.27 0.71 7.54
N ASP A 550 12.74 0.12 8.65
CA ASP A 550 12.49 -1.28 9.02
C ASP A 550 11.00 -1.52 9.24
N GLU A 551 10.36 -0.69 10.07
CA GLU A 551 8.92 -0.75 10.30
C GLU A 551 8.14 -0.64 8.98
N ALA A 552 8.50 0.33 8.13
CA ALA A 552 7.81 0.56 6.86
C ALA A 552 7.91 -0.66 5.93
N ILE A 553 9.11 -1.24 5.76
CA ILE A 553 9.32 -2.40 4.88
C ILE A 553 8.63 -3.64 5.46
N ARG A 554 8.72 -3.88 6.78
CA ARG A 554 7.99 -4.96 7.43
C ARG A 554 6.49 -4.84 7.24
N GLN A 555 5.92 -3.65 7.40
CA GLN A 555 4.50 -3.39 7.16
C GLN A 555 4.09 -3.67 5.70
N ILE A 556 4.91 -3.27 4.72
CA ILE A 556 4.67 -3.51 3.28
C ILE A 556 4.62 -5.00 2.97
N PHE A 557 5.45 -5.81 3.63
CA PHE A 557 5.48 -7.26 3.46
C PHE A 557 4.70 -7.99 4.55
N GLY A 558 3.98 -7.34 5.45
CA GLY A 558 3.27 -7.98 6.57
C GLY A 558 4.16 -8.88 7.44
N ARG A 559 5.39 -8.45 7.77
CA ARG A 559 6.34 -9.19 8.62
C ARG A 559 6.47 -8.60 10.01
#